data_AF-A0AAV2YXZ7-F1
#
_entry.id   AF-A0AAV2YXZ7-F1
#
_cell.length_a   1.000
_cell.length_b   1.000
_cell.length_c   1.000
_cell.angle_alpha   90.00
_cell.angle_beta   90.00
_cell.angle_gamma   90.00
#
_symmetry.space_group_name_H-M   'P 1'
#
loop_
_entity.id
_entity.type
_entity.pdbx_description
1 polymer ?
#
loop_
_entity_poly.entity_id
_entity_poly.type
_entity_poly.pdbx_seq_one_letter_code
_entity_poly.pdbx_strand_id
1 'polypeptide(L)'
;MRWYTLHPSLPTKAVLRIRTAPNSNASVCGRVAKGKAIAVRAPAFELPHDSPHATESRWLHVALEDEASGSMMEGFVMANLPDGTSLLIPWEEEGFMCCCRVKDARAILFESSEPDAAIVGSVDAGEGWQFPFGVLQVAQTRARIFHDVFESVWIDLTELEEVCAASQHYGCSGEVLVRELTARVVMLTVDL
;
A
#
# COMPACT_ATOMS: atom_id res chain seq x y z
N MET A 1 9.24 11.49 7.85
CA MET A 1 8.87 10.12 7.47
C MET A 1 8.40 10.15 6.03
N ARG A 2 8.88 9.28 5.14
CA ARG A 2 8.45 9.25 3.72
C ARG A 2 7.74 7.93 3.45
N TRP A 3 6.72 7.97 2.59
CA TRP A 3 5.91 6.80 2.25
C TRP A 3 6.29 6.26 0.89
N TYR A 4 6.28 4.93 0.78
CA TYR A 4 6.63 4.21 -0.44
C TYR A 4 5.56 3.17 -0.75
N THR A 5 5.52 2.74 -2.01
CA THR A 5 4.78 1.57 -2.48
C THR A 5 5.69 0.74 -3.38
N LEU A 6 5.29 -0.50 -3.65
CA LEU A 6 5.94 -1.33 -4.66
C LEU A 6 5.88 -0.65 -6.03
N HIS A 7 6.98 -0.72 -6.76
CA HIS A 7 7.11 -0.12 -8.09
C HIS A 7 6.06 -0.71 -9.06
N PRO A 8 5.42 0.11 -9.92
CA PRO A 8 4.31 -0.31 -10.76
C PRO A 8 4.72 -1.31 -11.85
N SER A 9 5.99 -1.33 -12.25
CA SER A 9 6.56 -2.33 -13.16
C SER A 9 6.65 -3.74 -12.57
N LEU A 10 6.53 -3.89 -11.25
CA LEU A 10 6.56 -5.21 -10.63
C LEU A 10 5.28 -6.00 -10.97
N PRO A 11 5.34 -7.34 -11.05
CA PRO A 11 4.15 -8.17 -11.25
C PRO A 11 3.04 -7.88 -10.23
N THR A 12 1.77 -8.08 -10.62
CA THR A 12 0.61 -7.82 -9.74
C THR A 12 0.72 -8.53 -8.39
N LYS A 13 1.16 -9.80 -8.41
CA LYS A 13 1.34 -10.64 -7.22
C LYS A 13 2.69 -10.46 -6.54
N ALA A 14 3.41 -9.37 -6.85
CA ALA A 14 4.68 -9.08 -6.20
C ALA A 14 4.46 -8.78 -4.72
N VAL A 15 5.27 -9.43 -3.88
CA VAL A 15 5.29 -9.23 -2.44
C VAL A 15 6.74 -8.98 -2.02
N LEU A 16 6.99 -7.84 -1.39
CA LEU A 16 8.27 -7.55 -0.77
C LEU A 16 8.33 -8.17 0.62
N ARG A 17 9.50 -8.69 0.97
CA ARG A 17 9.77 -9.28 2.28
C ARG A 17 10.47 -8.25 3.16
N ILE A 18 9.91 -8.01 4.34
CA ILE A 18 10.51 -7.20 5.39
C ILE A 18 11.36 -8.14 6.25
N ARG A 19 12.60 -7.75 6.51
CA ARG A 19 13.59 -8.58 7.21
C ARG A 19 14.06 -7.94 8.51
N THR A 20 14.51 -8.77 9.44
CA THR A 20 14.99 -8.31 10.76
C THR A 20 16.31 -7.55 10.71
N ALA A 21 17.07 -7.70 9.62
CA ALA A 21 18.29 -6.96 9.34
C ALA A 21 18.37 -6.66 7.84
N PRO A 22 19.15 -5.65 7.41
CA PRO A 22 19.32 -5.29 6.00
C PRO A 22 20.21 -6.31 5.26
N ASN A 23 19.78 -7.56 5.19
CA ASN A 23 20.51 -8.66 4.61
C ASN A 23 19.53 -9.66 3.97
N SER A 24 19.78 -10.07 2.73
CA SER A 24 18.94 -11.03 1.99
C SER A 24 18.80 -12.41 2.65
N ASN A 25 19.69 -12.75 3.58
CA ASN A 25 19.66 -13.99 4.36
C ASN A 25 19.05 -13.82 5.75
N ALA A 26 18.73 -12.58 6.17
CA ALA A 26 18.08 -12.35 7.46
C ALA A 26 16.65 -12.91 7.48
N SER A 27 16.16 -13.24 8.68
CA SER A 27 14.80 -13.76 8.85
C SER A 27 13.76 -12.77 8.36
N VAL A 28 12.70 -13.30 7.74
CA VAL A 28 11.54 -12.52 7.30
C VAL A 28 10.66 -12.28 8.51
N CYS A 29 10.39 -11.01 8.81
CA CYS A 29 9.48 -10.61 9.88
C CYS A 29 8.13 -10.16 9.34
N GLY A 30 8.07 -9.65 8.11
CA GLY A 30 6.83 -9.15 7.50
C GLY A 30 6.83 -9.24 5.99
N ARG A 31 5.68 -8.90 5.39
CA ARG A 31 5.45 -8.89 3.95
C ARG A 31 4.59 -7.70 3.56
N VAL A 32 4.84 -7.16 2.38
CA VAL A 32 4.02 -6.10 1.80
C VAL A 32 3.71 -6.43 0.35
N ALA A 33 2.42 -6.54 0.05
CA ALA A 33 1.88 -6.69 -1.30
C ALA A 33 1.87 -5.36 -2.05
N LYS A 34 1.70 -5.45 -3.38
CA LYS A 34 1.60 -4.27 -4.23
C LYS A 34 0.38 -3.43 -3.88
N GLY A 35 0.49 -2.11 -4.07
CA GLY A 35 -0.57 -1.14 -3.77
C GLY A 35 -0.81 -0.85 -2.29
N LYS A 36 0.14 -1.27 -1.43
CA LYS A 36 0.14 -0.99 0.01
C LYS A 36 1.20 0.05 0.34
N ALA A 37 0.91 0.90 1.32
CA ALA A 37 1.84 1.94 1.72
C ALA A 37 2.82 1.43 2.78
N ILE A 38 4.09 1.80 2.62
CA ILE A 38 5.19 1.44 3.51
C ILE A 38 5.78 2.72 4.09
N ALA A 39 5.85 2.81 5.42
CA ALA A 39 6.34 3.98 6.10
C ALA A 39 7.85 3.85 6.35
N VAL A 40 8.67 4.72 5.74
CA VAL A 40 10.14 4.70 5.94
C VAL A 40 10.51 5.58 7.12
N ARG A 41 11.09 4.96 8.15
CA ARG A 41 11.47 5.57 9.45
C ARG A 41 12.81 6.29 9.41
N ALA A 42 13.78 5.80 8.63
CA ALA A 42 15.13 6.33 8.55
C ALA A 42 15.58 6.53 7.09
N PRO A 43 16.55 7.43 6.83
CA PRO A 43 17.17 7.49 5.50
C PRO A 43 17.76 6.14 5.11
N ALA A 44 17.89 5.92 3.80
CA ALA A 44 18.34 4.65 3.27
C ALA A 44 19.75 4.30 3.75
N PHE A 45 19.96 3.01 3.99
CA PHE A 45 21.27 2.43 4.26
C PHE A 45 21.79 1.84 2.96
N GLU A 46 22.96 2.32 2.53
CA GLU A 46 23.72 1.71 1.44
C GLU A 46 24.62 0.66 2.05
N LEU A 47 24.45 -0.59 1.60
CA LEU A 47 25.32 -1.68 2.03
C LEU A 47 26.25 -2.07 0.90
N PRO A 48 27.58 -2.05 1.13
CA PRO A 48 28.54 -2.52 0.16
C PRO A 48 28.27 -3.99 -0.13
N HIS A 49 28.32 -4.34 -1.41
CA HIS A 49 28.16 -5.71 -1.84
C HIS A 49 29.55 -6.36 -1.94
N ASP A 50 29.68 -7.62 -1.51
CA ASP A 50 30.94 -8.39 -1.59
C ASP A 50 31.41 -8.68 -3.03
N SER A 51 30.69 -8.20 -4.05
CA SER A 51 30.96 -8.46 -5.46
C SER A 51 31.43 -7.18 -6.14
N PRO A 52 32.58 -7.18 -6.82
CA PRO A 52 33.16 -5.99 -7.46
C PRO A 52 32.36 -5.47 -8.66
N HIS A 53 31.28 -6.16 -9.05
CA HIS A 53 30.41 -5.78 -10.17
C HIS A 53 28.97 -5.49 -9.76
N ALA A 54 28.63 -5.59 -8.47
CA ALA A 54 27.28 -5.34 -7.99
C ALA A 54 27.15 -3.89 -7.50
N THR A 55 26.03 -3.24 -7.83
CA THR A 55 25.69 -1.94 -7.26
C THR A 55 25.39 -2.10 -5.77
N GLU A 56 25.69 -1.10 -4.95
CA GLU A 56 25.34 -1.09 -3.53
C GLU A 56 23.84 -1.34 -3.37
N SER A 57 23.50 -2.32 -2.53
CA SER A 57 22.10 -2.65 -2.28
C SER A 57 21.55 -1.64 -1.30
N ARG A 58 20.51 -0.93 -1.72
CA ARG A 58 19.84 0.08 -0.90
C ARG A 58 18.78 -0.56 -0.03
N TRP A 59 18.88 -0.41 1.28
CA TRP A 59 17.92 -0.91 2.26
C TRP A 59 17.23 0.23 2.99
N LEU A 60 15.93 0.10 3.24
CA LEU A 60 15.13 1.07 3.97
C LEU A 60 14.67 0.44 5.29
N HIS A 61 14.83 1.19 6.39
CA HIS A 61 14.19 0.84 7.65
C HIS A 61 12.74 1.31 7.61
N VAL A 62 11.82 0.36 7.74
CA VAL A 62 10.38 0.55 7.54
C VAL A 62 9.60 0.11 8.76
N ALA A 63 8.46 0.78 8.95
CA ALA A 63 7.42 0.37 9.88
C ALA A 63 6.15 0.01 9.09
N LEU A 64 5.51 -1.08 9.48
CA LEU A 64 4.23 -1.54 8.97
C LEU A 64 3.33 -1.88 10.15
N GLU A 65 2.07 -1.48 10.09
CA GLU A 65 1.10 -1.92 11.08
C GLU A 65 0.66 -3.35 10.76
N ASP A 66 0.84 -4.24 11.73
CA ASP A 66 0.30 -5.60 11.65
C ASP A 66 -1.17 -5.58 12.07
N GLU A 67 -2.08 -5.69 11.10
CA GLU A 67 -3.54 -5.69 11.34
C GLU A 67 -3.99 -6.80 12.31
N ALA A 68 -3.28 -7.93 12.39
CA ALA A 68 -3.66 -9.02 13.31
C ALA A 68 -3.42 -8.64 14.79
N SER A 69 -2.42 -7.81 15.06
CA SER A 69 -2.00 -7.44 16.42
C SER A 69 -2.22 -5.95 16.74
N GLY A 70 -2.57 -5.13 15.75
CA GLY A 70 -2.56 -3.67 15.83
C GLY A 70 -1.19 -3.08 16.17
N SER A 71 -0.13 -3.89 16.11
CA SER A 71 1.21 -3.49 16.54
C SER A 71 2.04 -3.03 15.35
N MET A 72 2.83 -1.99 15.56
CA MET A 72 3.81 -1.57 14.56
C MET A 72 4.96 -2.59 14.53
N MET A 73 5.10 -3.29 13.41
CA MET A 73 6.25 -4.10 13.06
C MET A 73 7.30 -3.23 12.39
N GLU A 74 8.55 -3.37 12.84
CA GLU A 74 9.70 -2.68 12.23
C GLU A 74 10.68 -3.67 11.61
N GLY A 75 11.29 -3.27 10.49
CA GLY A 75 12.29 -4.08 9.82
C GLY A 75 12.87 -3.41 8.58
N PHE A 76 13.56 -4.18 7.77
CA PHE A 76 14.32 -3.69 6.62
C PHE A 76 13.79 -4.26 5.32
N VAL A 77 13.59 -3.41 4.33
CA VAL A 77 13.18 -3.79 2.97
C VAL A 77 14.23 -3.34 1.97
N MET A 78 14.45 -4.15 0.94
CA MET A 78 15.33 -3.80 -0.17
C MET A 78 14.60 -2.83 -1.10
N ALA A 79 15.21 -1.67 -1.37
CA ALA A 79 14.68 -0.65 -2.28
C ALA A 79 15.05 -0.91 -3.74
N ASN A 80 16.22 -1.52 -3.98
CA ASN A 80 16.73 -1.80 -5.32
C ASN A 80 17.39 -3.18 -5.35
N LEU A 81 17.20 -3.92 -6.44
CA LEU A 81 17.97 -5.13 -6.72
C LEU A 81 19.45 -4.76 -7.03
N PRO A 82 20.40 -5.72 -6.93
CA PRO A 82 21.81 -5.47 -7.23
C PRO A 82 22.09 -4.97 -8.66
N ASP A 83 21.17 -5.24 -9.60
CA ASP A 83 21.22 -4.76 -10.98
C ASP A 83 20.71 -3.31 -11.16
N GLY A 84 20.30 -2.65 -10.07
CA GLY A 84 19.78 -1.28 -10.06
C GLY A 84 18.26 -1.17 -10.16
N THR A 85 17.53 -2.27 -10.42
CA THR A 85 16.08 -2.24 -10.57
C THR A 85 15.40 -1.75 -9.29
N SER A 86 14.65 -0.64 -9.38
CA SER A 86 13.87 -0.11 -8.26
C SER A 86 12.68 -1.01 -7.93
N LEU A 87 12.62 -1.45 -6.67
CA LEU A 87 11.52 -2.23 -6.12
C LEU A 87 10.44 -1.35 -5.47
N LEU A 88 10.82 -0.14 -5.07
CA LEU A 88 9.97 0.82 -4.39
C LEU A 88 9.98 2.15 -5.12
N ILE A 89 8.83 2.83 -5.11
CA ILE A 89 8.73 4.24 -5.48
C ILE A 89 8.08 5.04 -4.37
N PRO A 90 8.37 6.35 -4.29
CA PRO A 90 7.61 7.24 -3.43
C PRO A 90 6.11 7.11 -3.70
N TRP A 91 5.31 7.08 -2.62
CA TRP A 91 3.87 6.87 -2.72
C TRP A 91 3.19 7.89 -3.64
N GLU A 92 3.67 9.14 -3.60
CA GLU A 92 3.11 10.26 -4.37
C GLU A 92 3.32 10.09 -5.88
N GLU A 93 4.26 9.25 -6.30
CA GLU A 93 4.60 9.01 -7.71
C GLU A 93 3.75 7.88 -8.33
N GLU A 94 3.06 7.06 -7.53
CA GLU A 94 2.19 5.98 -8.03
C GLU A 94 0.83 6.49 -8.55
N GLY A 95 0.41 7.68 -8.11
CA GLY A 95 -0.86 8.29 -8.51
C GLY A 95 -2.07 7.90 -7.65
N PHE A 96 -1.86 7.39 -6.43
CA PHE A 96 -2.95 7.15 -5.49
C PHE A 96 -3.59 8.45 -4.98
N MET A 97 -4.91 8.47 -4.87
CA MET A 97 -5.69 9.60 -4.37
C MET A 97 -5.59 9.76 -2.85
N CYS A 98 -5.65 8.65 -2.11
CA CYS A 98 -5.61 8.59 -0.66
C CYS A 98 -5.26 7.18 -0.17
N CYS A 99 -5.05 7.06 1.15
CA CYS A 99 -4.96 5.78 1.84
C CYS A 99 -6.26 5.48 2.58
N CYS A 100 -6.70 4.23 2.55
CA CYS A 100 -7.82 3.77 3.35
C CYS A 100 -7.52 2.47 4.13
N ARG A 101 -8.24 2.31 5.24
CA ARG A 101 -8.46 1.02 5.90
C ARG A 101 -9.73 0.41 5.36
N VAL A 102 -9.74 -0.90 5.17
CA VAL A 102 -10.98 -1.65 4.98
C VAL A 102 -11.46 -2.07 6.37
N LYS A 103 -12.74 -1.82 6.68
CA LYS A 103 -13.33 -2.06 8.00
C LYS A 103 -13.57 -3.54 8.29
N ASP A 104 -13.96 -4.32 7.27
CA ASP A 104 -14.21 -5.75 7.36
C ASP A 104 -13.45 -6.51 6.26
N ALA A 105 -12.72 -7.56 6.65
CA ALA A 105 -11.95 -8.43 5.75
C ALA A 105 -12.83 -9.16 4.75
N ARG A 106 -14.10 -9.33 5.10
CA ARG A 106 -15.10 -9.98 4.26
C ARG A 106 -15.86 -8.98 3.38
N ALA A 107 -15.43 -7.72 3.34
CA ALA A 107 -16.02 -6.73 2.47
C ALA A 107 -16.01 -7.22 1.02
N ILE A 108 -17.14 -7.01 0.34
CA ILE A 108 -17.40 -7.54 -0.99
C ILE A 108 -16.67 -6.68 -2.03
N LEU A 109 -16.07 -7.35 -3.02
CA LEU A 109 -15.38 -6.75 -4.13
C LEU A 109 -16.19 -6.89 -5.42
N PHE A 110 -16.12 -5.86 -6.26
CA PHE A 110 -16.89 -5.74 -7.50
C PHE A 110 -15.99 -5.50 -8.72
N GLU A 111 -16.46 -5.93 -9.89
CA GLU A 111 -15.79 -5.74 -11.18
C GLU A 111 -15.78 -4.27 -11.64
N SER A 112 -16.82 -3.51 -11.29
CA SER A 112 -17.01 -2.12 -11.73
C SER A 112 -17.64 -1.23 -10.65
N SER A 113 -17.69 0.07 -10.92
CA SER A 113 -18.37 1.06 -10.09
C SER A 113 -19.90 1.01 -10.18
N GLU A 114 -20.46 0.25 -11.13
CA GLU A 114 -21.90 0.26 -11.40
C GLU A 114 -22.71 -0.45 -10.31
N PRO A 115 -23.92 0.02 -9.97
CA PRO A 115 -24.73 -0.58 -8.90
C PRO A 115 -25.02 -2.08 -9.08
N ASP A 116 -25.09 -2.57 -10.31
CA ASP A 116 -25.37 -3.96 -10.68
C ASP A 116 -24.11 -4.78 -11.01
N ALA A 117 -22.92 -4.24 -10.73
CA ALA A 117 -21.67 -4.92 -11.02
C ALA A 117 -21.59 -6.30 -10.36
N ALA A 118 -20.99 -7.26 -11.07
CA ALA A 118 -20.76 -8.59 -10.56
C ALA A 118 -19.77 -8.57 -9.39
N ILE A 119 -19.99 -9.49 -8.45
CA ILE A 119 -19.10 -9.74 -7.32
C ILE A 119 -17.93 -10.60 -7.79
N VAL A 120 -16.70 -10.16 -7.52
CA VAL A 120 -15.48 -10.92 -7.84
C VAL A 120 -14.95 -11.72 -6.66
N GLY A 121 -15.25 -11.29 -5.43
CA GLY A 121 -14.73 -11.93 -4.22
C GLY A 121 -14.83 -11.03 -3.00
N SER A 122 -13.93 -11.25 -2.05
CA SER A 122 -13.78 -10.50 -0.81
C SER A 122 -12.33 -10.05 -0.62
N VAL A 123 -12.13 -9.05 0.24
CA VAL A 123 -10.81 -8.43 0.49
C VAL A 123 -9.81 -9.40 1.14
N ASP A 124 -10.29 -10.35 1.94
CA ASP A 124 -9.48 -11.39 2.58
C ASP A 124 -8.99 -12.49 1.61
N ALA A 125 -9.29 -12.38 0.31
CA ALA A 125 -8.68 -13.25 -0.67
C ALA A 125 -7.16 -12.96 -0.77
N GLY A 126 -6.33 -13.97 -0.52
CA GLY A 126 -4.87 -13.83 -0.65
C GLY A 126 -4.22 -13.02 0.46
N GLU A 127 -3.27 -12.14 0.11
CA GLU A 127 -2.59 -11.21 1.01
C GLU A 127 -3.28 -9.82 1.01
N GLY A 128 -4.49 -9.75 0.45
CA GLY A 128 -5.26 -8.53 0.21
C GLY A 128 -5.58 -7.72 1.46
N TRP A 129 -5.70 -8.36 2.64
CA TRP A 129 -6.03 -7.74 3.94
C TRP A 129 -4.87 -6.95 4.60
N GLN A 130 -3.89 -6.48 3.84
CA GLN A 130 -2.82 -5.65 4.39
C GLN A 130 -3.22 -4.17 4.41
N PHE A 131 -2.92 -3.46 5.49
CA PHE A 131 -3.18 -2.03 5.63
C PHE A 131 -1.92 -1.18 5.44
N PRO A 132 -2.02 0.06 4.90
CA PRO A 132 -3.19 0.69 4.26
C PRO A 132 -3.29 0.38 2.76
N PHE A 133 -4.51 0.51 2.21
CA PHE A 133 -4.80 0.39 0.77
C PHE A 133 -4.63 1.74 0.06
N GLY A 134 -4.05 1.71 -1.14
CA GLY A 134 -4.08 2.84 -2.05
C GLY A 134 -5.39 2.90 -2.85
N VAL A 135 -6.05 4.05 -2.81
CA VAL A 135 -7.24 4.33 -3.65
C VAL A 135 -6.77 4.92 -4.98
N LEU A 136 -7.10 4.24 -6.07
CA LEU A 136 -6.79 4.66 -7.45
C LEU A 136 -7.85 5.60 -8.02
N GLN A 137 -9.12 5.35 -7.70
CA GLN A 137 -10.26 6.07 -8.26
C GLN A 137 -11.44 6.03 -7.30
N VAL A 138 -12.30 7.04 -7.32
CA VAL A 138 -13.61 7.04 -6.67
C VAL A 138 -14.67 7.33 -7.72
N ALA A 139 -15.75 6.53 -7.73
CA ALA A 139 -16.89 6.73 -8.61
C ALA A 139 -18.18 6.38 -7.88
N GLN A 140 -19.13 7.31 -7.86
CA GLN A 140 -20.43 7.16 -7.18
C GLN A 140 -20.24 6.77 -5.69
N THR A 141 -20.64 5.54 -5.33
CA THR A 141 -20.57 4.98 -3.97
C THR A 141 -19.42 4.01 -3.78
N ARG A 142 -18.52 3.86 -4.76
CA ARG A 142 -17.41 2.89 -4.74
C ARG A 142 -16.05 3.54 -4.95
N ALA A 143 -15.04 2.90 -4.39
CA ALA A 143 -13.64 3.21 -4.64
C ALA A 143 -12.95 2.04 -5.34
N ARG A 144 -12.03 2.35 -6.25
CA ARG A 144 -11.14 1.37 -6.88
C ARG A 144 -9.86 1.29 -6.07
N ILE A 145 -9.56 0.11 -5.55
CA ILE A 145 -8.35 -0.18 -4.77
C ILE A 145 -7.49 -1.22 -5.50
N PHE A 146 -6.20 -1.26 -5.17
CA PHE A 146 -5.34 -2.36 -5.62
C PHE A 146 -5.58 -3.61 -4.75
N HIS A 147 -5.63 -4.77 -5.40
CA HIS A 147 -5.76 -6.07 -4.75
C HIS A 147 -4.79 -7.06 -5.39
N ASP A 148 -4.07 -7.84 -4.58
CA ASP A 148 -3.01 -8.75 -5.04
C ASP A 148 -3.53 -9.88 -5.95
N VAL A 149 -4.71 -10.43 -5.65
CA VAL A 149 -5.37 -11.46 -6.46
C VAL A 149 -6.04 -10.90 -7.71
N PHE A 150 -6.79 -9.80 -7.59
CA PHE A 150 -7.69 -9.29 -8.61
C PHE A 150 -7.17 -8.04 -9.34
N GLU A 151 -5.92 -7.65 -9.07
CA GLU A 151 -5.21 -6.47 -9.56
C GLU A 151 -5.81 -5.13 -9.09
N SER A 152 -7.01 -4.81 -9.56
CA SER A 152 -7.73 -3.63 -9.13
C SER A 152 -9.22 -3.91 -9.10
N VAL A 153 -9.85 -3.59 -8.00
CA VAL A 153 -11.24 -3.95 -7.72
C VAL A 153 -11.98 -2.80 -7.12
N TRP A 154 -13.30 -2.82 -7.26
CA TRP A 154 -14.18 -1.84 -6.66
C TRP A 154 -14.69 -2.36 -5.32
N ILE A 155 -14.75 -1.48 -4.33
CA ILE A 155 -15.29 -1.73 -3.00
C ILE A 155 -16.20 -0.56 -2.61
N ASP A 156 -17.26 -0.83 -1.87
CA ASP A 156 -18.16 0.23 -1.40
C ASP A 156 -17.44 1.17 -0.42
N LEU A 157 -17.68 2.48 -0.58
CA LEU A 157 -17.08 3.52 0.26
C LEU A 157 -17.44 3.36 1.74
N THR A 158 -18.58 2.72 2.04
CA THR A 158 -19.01 2.44 3.41
C THR A 158 -18.09 1.44 4.11
N GLU A 159 -17.42 0.57 3.37
CA GLU A 159 -16.44 -0.41 3.87
C GLU A 159 -15.07 0.21 4.10
N LEU A 160 -14.87 1.46 3.66
CA LEU A 160 -13.60 2.16 3.77
C LEU A 160 -13.61 3.19 4.90
N GLU A 161 -12.48 3.29 5.58
CA GLU A 161 -12.13 4.39 6.48
C GLU A 161 -10.94 5.13 5.88
N GLU A 162 -11.11 6.40 5.55
CA GLU A 162 -10.00 7.23 5.04
C GLU A 162 -9.03 7.53 6.19
N VAL A 163 -7.75 7.27 5.93
CA VAL A 163 -6.66 7.46 6.91
C VAL A 163 -5.92 8.77 6.64
N CYS A 164 -5.81 9.16 5.38
CA CYS A 164 -5.20 10.43 4.99
C CYS A 164 -5.84 11.00 3.72
N ALA A 165 -5.97 12.33 3.67
CA ALA A 165 -6.28 13.05 2.45
C ALA A 165 -4.99 13.27 1.65
N ALA A 166 -4.98 12.92 0.36
CA ALA A 166 -4.02 13.35 -0.67
C ALA A 166 -2.60 13.68 -0.17
N SER A 167 -1.75 12.65 -0.07
CA SER A 167 -0.31 12.77 0.22
C SER A 167 0.06 13.35 1.61
N GLN A 168 -0.91 13.62 2.48
CA GLN A 168 -0.67 14.06 3.86
C GLN A 168 -0.75 12.88 4.82
N HIS A 169 0.21 11.96 4.71
CA HIS A 169 0.28 10.73 5.50
C HIS A 169 0.61 10.92 7.00
N TYR A 170 0.36 12.11 7.56
CA TYR A 170 0.59 12.41 8.98
C TYR A 170 -0.22 11.48 9.91
N GLY A 171 -1.44 11.08 9.50
CA GLY A 171 -2.28 10.12 10.24
C GLY A 171 -1.96 8.65 9.98
N CYS A 172 -1.21 8.32 8.93
CA CYS A 172 -0.86 6.93 8.60
C CYS A 172 0.25 6.38 9.53
N SER A 173 0.96 7.23 10.26
CA SER A 173 2.04 6.82 11.18
C SER A 173 1.59 6.49 12.61
N GLY A 174 0.28 6.35 12.84
CA GLY A 174 -0.29 6.05 14.15
C GLY A 174 -0.56 7.32 14.96
N GLU A 175 -1.57 8.08 14.56
CA GLU A 175 -2.49 8.82 15.45
C GLU A 175 -3.66 9.30 14.58
N VAL A 176 -4.84 8.77 14.87
CA VAL A 176 -6.08 8.86 14.09
C VAL A 176 -6.53 10.31 13.85
N LEU A 177 -6.98 10.63 12.64
CA LEU A 177 -7.94 11.72 12.40
C LEU A 177 -8.89 11.32 11.26
N VAL A 178 -10.03 10.77 11.68
CA VAL A 178 -11.17 10.35 10.86
C VAL A 178 -11.73 11.54 10.07
N ARG A 179 -11.83 11.39 8.74
CA ARG A 179 -12.74 12.18 7.90
C ARG A 179 -13.49 11.24 6.96
N GLU A 180 -14.80 11.39 6.92
CA GLU A 180 -15.68 10.56 6.08
C GLU A 180 -15.53 10.92 4.60
N LEU A 181 -15.44 9.90 3.74
CA LEU A 181 -15.31 9.98 2.27
C LEU A 181 -16.49 10.68 1.57
N THR A 182 -17.56 11.00 2.28
CA THR A 182 -18.82 11.54 1.75
C THR A 182 -18.73 13.00 1.29
N ALA A 183 -17.69 13.74 1.65
CA ALA A 183 -17.64 15.19 1.40
C ALA A 183 -17.01 15.61 0.05
N ARG A 184 -16.28 14.73 -0.65
CA ARG A 184 -15.56 15.10 -1.89
C ARG A 184 -16.27 14.75 -3.20
N VAL A 185 -17.28 13.90 -3.19
CA VAL A 185 -18.07 13.57 -4.40
C VAL A 185 -18.98 14.76 -4.82
N VAL A 186 -19.32 15.66 -3.89
CA VAL A 186 -20.19 16.81 -4.18
C VAL A 186 -19.45 17.99 -4.85
N MET A 187 -18.11 18.08 -4.73
CA MET A 187 -17.36 19.20 -5.34
C MET A 187 -16.80 18.92 -6.74
N LEU A 188 -16.92 17.69 -7.27
CA LEU A 188 -16.51 17.36 -8.64
C LEU A 188 -17.69 17.18 -9.60
N THR A 189 -18.92 17.45 -9.14
CA THR A 189 -20.16 17.34 -9.94
C THR A 189 -20.87 18.68 -10.15
N VAL A 190 -20.26 19.80 -9.75
CA VAL A 190 -20.79 21.15 -9.99
C VAL A 190 -19.72 21.99 -10.70
N ASP A 191 -19.42 21.60 -11.93
CA ASP A 191 -18.81 22.49 -12.94
C ASP A 191 -19.06 21.86 -14.32
N LEU A 192 -20.33 21.84 -14.74
CA LEU A 192 -20.79 21.82 -16.13
C LEU A 192 -22.21 22.41 -16.19
#